data_AF-T1CKH8-F1
#
_entry.id   AF-T1CKH8-F1
#
_cell.length_a   1.000
_cell.length_b   1.000
_cell.length_c   1.000
_cell.angle_alpha   90.00
_cell.angle_beta   90.00
_cell.angle_gamma   90.00
#
_symmetry.space_group_name_H-M   'P 1'
#
loop_
_entity.id
_entity.type
_entity.pdbx_description
1 polymer ?
#
loop_
_entity_poly.entity_id
_entity_poly.type
_entity_poly.pdbx_seq_one_letter_code
_entity_poly.pdbx_strand_id
1 'polypeptide(L)'
;MPFAIAQVISGLDEPRLAAALSDVRIGITIGRDAHGSEGRALLDLLVRLVSRLYPTLVLRADHDNGVCDSARELATRINPNVELTGTPTVEIVIGSSRLRPFAPQRIFVGSSAYKAMISTTRQQSCGDTQIPFGAGAAACLGAANLFRHVFLPDSPLDTDATFSTLEEEPGKRFGVPAAAG
;
A
#
# COMPACT_ATOMS: atom_id res chain seq x y z
N MET A 1 -3.33 6.34 23.39
CA MET A 1 -1.91 5.92 23.41
C MET A 1 -1.17 6.42 22.15
N PRO A 2 -0.89 7.72 21.98
CA PRO A 2 -0.12 8.26 20.85
C PRO A 2 1.41 8.36 21.09
N PHE A 3 1.90 7.93 22.25
CA PHE A 3 3.27 8.21 22.70
C PHE A 3 4.40 7.42 22.01
N ALA A 4 4.11 6.26 21.42
CA ALA A 4 5.16 5.43 20.81
C ALA A 4 5.73 6.03 19.51
N ILE A 5 4.90 6.74 18.72
CA ILE A 5 5.33 7.38 17.46
C ILE A 5 6.21 8.61 17.75
N ALA A 6 5.89 9.37 18.80
CA ALA A 6 6.64 10.55 19.19
C ALA A 6 8.05 10.21 19.68
N GLN A 7 8.28 9.05 20.30
CA GLN A 7 9.60 8.64 20.80
C GLN A 7 10.56 8.18 19.68
N VAL A 8 10.03 7.55 18.62
CA VAL A 8 10.83 7.22 17.42
C VAL A 8 11.25 8.50 16.69
N ILE A 9 10.38 9.51 16.66
CA ILE A 9 10.65 10.81 16.03
C ILE A 9 11.49 11.72 16.94
N SER A 10 11.36 11.66 18.27
CA SER A 10 12.11 12.55 19.18
C SER A 10 13.60 12.23 19.27
N GLY A 11 14.04 11.05 18.79
CA GLY A 11 15.45 10.68 18.66
C GLY A 11 16.02 10.83 17.24
N LEU A 12 15.16 11.11 16.24
CA LEU A 12 15.57 11.45 14.88
C LEU A 12 15.69 12.96 14.80
N ASP A 13 16.92 13.47 14.83
CA ASP A 13 17.12 14.83 14.35
C ASP A 13 16.75 14.91 12.85
N GLU A 14 16.29 16.08 12.41
CA GLU A 14 15.86 16.34 11.04
C GLU A 14 16.89 15.89 9.98
N PRO A 15 18.22 16.04 10.19
CA PRO A 15 19.25 15.52 9.28
C PRO A 15 19.26 14.00 9.17
N ARG A 16 19.12 13.25 10.27
CA ARG A 16 19.07 11.77 10.23
C ARG A 16 17.80 11.28 9.57
N LEU A 17 16.66 11.94 9.80
CA LEU A 17 15.42 11.64 9.10
C LEU A 17 15.57 11.85 7.59
N ALA A 18 16.12 12.99 7.18
CA ALA A 18 16.36 13.31 5.78
C ALA A 18 17.32 12.31 5.13
N ALA A 19 18.40 11.92 5.82
CA ALA A 19 19.33 10.91 5.32
C ALA A 19 18.66 9.53 5.15
N ALA A 20 17.92 9.06 6.16
CA ALA A 20 17.21 7.79 6.10
C ALA A 20 16.18 7.74 4.96
N LEU A 21 15.51 8.87 4.68
CA LEU A 21 14.54 8.98 3.61
C LEU A 21 15.19 9.10 2.22
N SER A 22 16.37 9.72 2.11
CA SER A 22 17.05 9.97 0.83
C SER A 22 17.58 8.68 0.19
N ASP A 23 17.93 7.69 1.01
CA ASP A 23 18.41 6.38 0.51
C ASP A 23 17.26 5.46 0.06
N VAL A 24 16.02 5.83 0.35
CA VAL A 24 14.84 4.99 0.14
C VAL A 24 14.06 5.44 -1.10
N ARG A 25 13.94 4.53 -2.07
CA ARG A 25 13.19 4.73 -3.31
C ARG A 25 12.00 3.78 -3.34
N ILE A 26 10.80 4.33 -3.23
CA ILE A 26 9.58 3.51 -3.13
C ILE A 26 9.08 3.16 -4.52
N GLY A 27 9.14 1.88 -4.87
CA GLY A 27 8.49 1.37 -6.07
C GLY A 27 7.01 1.13 -5.82
N ILE A 28 6.14 1.60 -6.73
CA ILE A 28 4.73 1.23 -6.76
C ILE A 28 4.48 0.51 -8.09
N THR A 29 4.11 -0.77 -7.99
CA THR A 29 3.78 -1.63 -9.13
C THR A 29 2.27 -1.84 -9.18
N ILE A 30 1.65 -1.49 -10.31
CA ILE A 30 0.21 -1.57 -10.52
C ILE A 30 -0.09 -2.83 -11.35
N GLY A 31 -0.78 -3.79 -10.73
CA GLY A 31 -1.21 -5.03 -11.34
C GLY A 31 -2.43 -4.87 -12.24
N ARG A 32 -2.77 -5.95 -12.97
CA ARG A 32 -3.80 -5.93 -14.03
C ARG A 32 -5.22 -5.75 -13.52
N ASP A 33 -5.50 -6.21 -12.32
CA ASP A 33 -6.78 -6.05 -11.62
C ASP A 33 -6.85 -4.77 -10.79
N ALA A 34 -5.74 -4.03 -10.65
CA ALA A 34 -5.70 -2.75 -9.94
C ALA A 34 -6.26 -1.58 -10.76
N HIS A 35 -6.69 -1.81 -12.01
CA HIS A 35 -7.32 -0.78 -12.85
C HIS A 35 -8.80 -0.57 -12.56
N GLY A 36 -9.44 -1.47 -11.78
CA GLY A 36 -10.83 -1.34 -11.32
C GLY A 36 -11.00 -0.29 -10.24
N SER A 37 -12.24 -0.07 -9.79
CA SER A 37 -12.58 0.99 -8.83
C SER A 37 -11.84 0.87 -7.50
N GLU A 38 -11.73 -0.34 -6.95
CA GLU A 38 -11.04 -0.51 -5.67
C GLU A 38 -9.52 -0.32 -5.80
N GLY A 39 -8.91 -0.87 -6.87
CA GLY A 39 -7.48 -0.69 -7.13
C GLY A 39 -7.08 0.77 -7.35
N ARG A 40 -7.92 1.54 -8.05
CA ARG A 40 -7.75 2.99 -8.22
C ARG A 40 -7.87 3.75 -6.90
N ALA A 41 -8.85 3.41 -6.07
CA ALA A 41 -9.03 4.03 -4.76
C ALA A 41 -7.84 3.73 -3.83
N LEU A 42 -7.36 2.48 -3.83
CA LEU A 42 -6.17 2.06 -3.09
C LEU A 42 -4.95 2.84 -3.58
N LEU A 43 -4.71 2.90 -4.89
CA LEU A 43 -3.59 3.63 -5.47
C LEU A 43 -3.62 5.12 -5.13
N ASP A 44 -4.77 5.80 -5.26
CA ASP A 44 -4.91 7.22 -4.93
C ASP A 44 -4.51 7.49 -3.47
N LEU A 45 -5.06 6.72 -2.52
CA LEU A 45 -4.74 6.92 -1.11
C LEU A 45 -3.28 6.54 -0.80
N LEU A 46 -2.78 5.45 -1.37
CA LEU A 46 -1.40 5.03 -1.14
C LEU A 46 -0.41 6.08 -1.64
N VAL A 47 -0.58 6.58 -2.86
CA VAL A 47 0.28 7.63 -3.43
C VAL A 47 0.25 8.88 -2.55
N ARG A 48 -0.94 9.30 -2.09
CA ARG A 48 -1.08 10.42 -1.14
C ARG A 48 -0.29 10.19 0.15
N LEU A 49 -0.32 8.98 0.71
CA LEU A 49 0.39 8.68 1.96
C LEU A 49 1.90 8.68 1.74
N VAL A 50 2.40 7.97 0.71
CA VAL A 50 3.84 7.82 0.51
C VAL A 50 4.50 9.09 -0.02
N SER A 51 3.84 9.88 -0.87
CA SER A 51 4.42 11.10 -1.44
C SER A 51 4.67 12.19 -0.39
N ARG A 52 3.95 12.14 0.75
CA ARG A 52 4.16 13.09 1.86
C ARG A 52 5.40 12.79 2.69
N LEU A 53 5.87 11.55 2.66
CA LEU A 53 6.94 11.08 3.54
C LEU A 53 8.22 10.77 2.76
N TYR A 54 8.10 10.20 1.57
CA TYR A 54 9.25 9.73 0.79
C TYR A 54 9.54 10.69 -0.37
N PRO A 55 10.81 11.12 -0.54
CA PRO A 55 11.19 12.06 -1.58
C PRO A 55 11.24 11.42 -2.97
N THR A 56 11.40 10.10 -3.08
CA THR A 56 11.56 9.42 -4.38
C THR A 56 10.58 8.25 -4.54
N LEU A 57 9.78 8.30 -5.61
CA LEU A 57 8.85 7.25 -6.00
C LEU A 57 9.17 6.72 -7.40
N VAL A 58 8.94 5.44 -7.65
CA VAL A 58 9.11 4.82 -8.97
C VAL A 58 7.82 4.08 -9.32
N LEU A 59 7.09 4.60 -10.31
CA LEU A 59 5.77 4.10 -10.71
C LEU A 59 5.87 3.23 -11.97
N ARG A 60 5.24 2.06 -11.94
CA ARG A 60 5.10 1.16 -13.10
C ARG A 60 3.79 0.38 -13.07
N ALA A 61 3.32 -0.07 -14.23
CA ALA A 61 2.12 -0.88 -14.38
C ALA A 61 2.34 -2.06 -15.34
N ASP A 62 1.61 -3.16 -15.15
CA ASP A 62 1.55 -4.28 -16.11
C ASP A 62 1.03 -3.79 -17.48
N HIS A 63 0.06 -2.87 -17.47
CA HIS A 63 -0.47 -2.18 -18.64
C HIS A 63 -0.58 -0.69 -18.31
N ASP A 64 0.16 0.16 -19.02
CA ASP A 64 0.05 1.60 -18.81
C ASP A 64 -1.09 2.17 -19.67
N ASN A 65 -2.23 2.42 -19.04
CA ASN A 65 -3.38 3.11 -19.63
C ASN A 65 -3.51 4.55 -19.10
N GLY A 66 -2.39 5.18 -18.74
CA GLY A 66 -2.35 6.51 -18.12
C GLY A 66 -2.53 6.49 -16.59
N VAL A 67 -2.63 5.29 -16.00
CA VAL A 67 -2.70 5.13 -14.53
C VAL A 67 -1.39 5.60 -13.87
N CYS A 68 -0.25 5.35 -14.50
CA CYS A 68 1.04 5.82 -13.99
C CYS A 68 1.12 7.35 -14.07
N ASP A 69 0.66 7.96 -15.15
CA ASP A 69 0.66 9.41 -15.31
C ASP A 69 -0.26 10.10 -14.29
N SER A 70 -1.46 9.55 -14.08
CA SER A 70 -2.39 10.03 -13.05
C SER A 70 -1.77 9.96 -11.65
N ALA A 71 -1.03 8.89 -11.35
CA ALA A 71 -0.33 8.72 -10.08
C ALA A 71 0.87 9.68 -9.94
N ARG A 72 1.62 9.92 -11.03
CA ARG A 72 2.72 10.89 -11.07
C ARG A 72 2.21 12.30 -10.80
N GLU A 73 1.15 12.71 -11.49
CA GLU A 73 0.51 14.00 -11.26
C GLU A 73 0.03 14.15 -9.81
N LEU A 74 -0.59 13.11 -9.26
CA LEU A 74 -1.03 13.12 -7.86
C LEU A 74 0.15 13.25 -6.90
N ALA A 75 1.23 12.50 -7.11
CA ALA A 75 2.44 12.58 -6.31
C ALA A 75 3.03 14.00 -6.33
N THR A 76 3.19 14.59 -7.52
CA THR A 76 3.73 15.96 -7.68
C THR A 76 2.83 17.02 -7.07
N ARG A 77 1.49 16.85 -7.14
CA ARG A 77 0.56 17.77 -6.45
C ARG A 77 0.70 17.71 -4.93
N ILE A 78 0.99 16.53 -4.36
CA ILE A 78 1.15 16.33 -2.92
C ILE A 78 2.52 16.82 -2.44
N ASN A 79 3.57 16.52 -3.21
CA ASN A 79 4.93 16.93 -2.93
C ASN A 79 5.58 17.42 -4.24
N PRO A 80 5.67 18.74 -4.47
CA PRO A 80 6.26 19.30 -5.68
C PRO A 80 7.74 18.92 -5.89
N ASN A 81 8.43 18.50 -4.83
CA ASN A 81 9.84 18.10 -4.86
C ASN A 81 10.01 16.57 -4.98
N VAL A 82 8.93 15.81 -5.20
CA VAL A 82 9.03 14.35 -5.36
C VAL A 82 9.80 14.01 -6.64
N GLU A 83 10.81 13.18 -6.52
CA GLU A 83 11.52 12.58 -7.65
C GLU A 83 10.76 11.32 -8.10
N LEU A 84 10.55 11.19 -9.41
CA LEU A 84 9.73 10.11 -10.00
C LEU A 84 10.55 9.08 -10.79
N THR A 85 11.84 8.98 -10.49
CA THR A 85 12.85 8.22 -11.26
C THR A 85 13.71 7.31 -10.38
N GLY A 86 14.43 6.38 -11.01
CA GLY A 86 15.43 5.52 -10.36
C GLY A 86 15.00 4.06 -10.22
N THR A 87 15.78 3.30 -9.44
CA THR A 87 15.51 1.89 -9.14
C THR A 87 14.90 1.75 -7.73
N PRO A 88 13.77 1.06 -7.55
CA PRO A 88 13.19 0.85 -6.23
C PRO A 88 14.15 0.14 -5.25
N THR A 89 14.17 0.56 -3.98
CA THR A 89 14.81 -0.20 -2.88
C THR A 89 13.82 -1.09 -2.14
N VAL A 90 12.52 -0.74 -2.20
CA VAL A 90 11.39 -1.50 -1.68
C VAL A 90 10.20 -1.29 -2.62
N GLU A 91 9.36 -2.30 -2.80
CA GLU A 91 8.18 -2.19 -3.66
C GLU A 91 6.86 -2.45 -2.91
N ILE A 92 5.85 -1.63 -3.21
CA ILE A 92 4.46 -1.96 -2.97
C ILE A 92 3.85 -2.42 -4.30
N VAL A 93 3.19 -3.57 -4.29
CA VAL A 93 2.52 -4.14 -5.45
C VAL A 93 1.02 -4.13 -5.17
N ILE A 94 0.27 -3.41 -5.99
CA ILE A 94 -1.19 -3.31 -5.89
C ILE A 94 -1.78 -4.30 -6.89
N GLY A 95 -2.62 -5.22 -6.42
CA GLY A 95 -3.20 -6.22 -7.30
C GLY A 95 -2.18 -7.29 -7.74
N SER A 96 -2.52 -7.93 -8.84
CA SER A 96 -1.80 -9.04 -9.46
C SER A 96 -0.93 -8.54 -10.63
N SER A 97 0.39 -8.55 -10.44
CA SER A 97 1.38 -8.11 -11.43
C SER A 97 2.27 -9.25 -11.93
N ARG A 98 2.55 -9.25 -13.23
CA ARG A 98 3.51 -10.15 -13.88
C ARG A 98 4.91 -9.55 -14.01
N LEU A 99 5.09 -8.28 -13.65
CA LEU A 99 6.40 -7.64 -13.72
C LEU A 99 7.37 -8.27 -12.73
N ARG A 100 8.62 -8.47 -13.19
CA ARG A 100 9.71 -8.96 -12.34
C ARG A 100 9.99 -7.96 -11.21
N PRO A 101 10.33 -8.44 -10.01
CA PRO A 101 10.70 -7.57 -8.90
C PRO A 101 11.95 -6.76 -9.24
N PHE A 102 11.97 -5.49 -8.84
CA PHE A 102 13.19 -4.67 -8.87
C PHE A 102 13.88 -4.62 -7.50
N ALA A 103 13.11 -4.72 -6.42
CA ALA A 103 13.61 -4.73 -5.06
C ALA A 103 13.49 -6.13 -4.44
N PRO A 104 14.36 -6.48 -3.48
CA PRO A 104 14.23 -7.73 -2.73
C PRO A 104 12.97 -7.75 -1.85
N GLN A 105 12.62 -6.60 -1.25
CA GLN A 105 11.43 -6.48 -0.40
C GLN A 105 10.22 -6.05 -1.22
N ARG A 106 9.15 -6.85 -1.14
CA ARG A 106 7.84 -6.52 -1.71
C ARG A 106 6.73 -6.60 -0.67
N ILE A 107 5.81 -5.65 -0.73
CA ILE A 107 4.59 -5.62 0.06
C ILE A 107 3.43 -5.64 -0.93
N PHE A 108 2.68 -6.73 -0.95
CA PHE A 108 1.52 -6.92 -1.81
C PHE A 108 0.27 -6.43 -1.08
N VAL A 109 -0.52 -5.60 -1.74
CA VAL A 109 -1.77 -5.07 -1.21
C VAL A 109 -2.90 -5.27 -2.21
N GLY A 110 -4.09 -5.54 -1.68
CA GLY A 110 -5.29 -5.74 -2.46
C GLY A 110 -6.52 -5.51 -1.61
N SER A 111 -7.68 -5.58 -2.24
CA SER A 111 -8.95 -5.33 -1.56
C SER A 111 -10.10 -6.10 -2.21
N SER A 112 -11.16 -6.30 -1.43
CA SER A 112 -12.44 -6.80 -1.90
C SER A 112 -13.56 -6.20 -1.06
N ALA A 113 -14.22 -5.16 -1.57
CA ALA A 113 -15.23 -4.37 -0.89
C ALA A 113 -14.75 -3.83 0.46
N TYR A 114 -15.21 -4.42 1.57
CA TYR A 114 -14.85 -4.04 2.94
C TYR A 114 -13.57 -4.72 3.45
N LYS A 115 -12.98 -5.63 2.67
CA LYS A 115 -11.78 -6.37 3.07
C LYS A 115 -10.52 -5.72 2.50
N ALA A 116 -9.57 -5.44 3.38
CA ALA A 116 -8.19 -5.12 3.05
C ALA A 116 -7.35 -6.39 3.13
N MET A 117 -6.46 -6.59 2.17
CA MET A 117 -5.55 -7.74 2.14
C MET A 117 -4.13 -7.23 1.98
N ILE A 118 -3.21 -7.80 2.76
CA ILE A 118 -1.78 -7.50 2.70
C ILE A 118 -0.96 -8.77 2.81
N SER A 119 0.15 -8.84 2.09
CA SER A 119 1.12 -9.92 2.24
C SER A 119 2.53 -9.48 1.86
N THR A 120 3.54 -10.17 2.35
CA THR A 120 4.95 -10.03 1.89
C THR A 120 5.41 -11.18 1.00
N THR A 121 4.59 -12.23 0.82
CA THR A 121 4.98 -13.47 0.15
C THR A 121 4.14 -13.77 -1.09
N ARG A 122 2.90 -13.29 -1.16
CA ARG A 122 1.98 -13.56 -2.27
C ARG A 122 1.26 -12.31 -2.75
N GLN A 123 0.97 -12.27 -4.04
CA GLN A 123 0.16 -11.21 -4.66
C GLN A 123 -1.26 -11.23 -4.11
N GLN A 124 -1.86 -10.05 -3.99
CA GLN A 124 -3.23 -9.87 -3.53
C GLN A 124 -4.06 -9.30 -4.67
N SER A 125 -5.30 -9.75 -4.84
CA SER A 125 -6.16 -9.24 -5.91
C SER A 125 -6.87 -7.95 -5.51
N CYS A 126 -7.30 -7.18 -6.50
CA CYS A 126 -8.23 -6.07 -6.31
C CYS A 126 -9.61 -6.44 -6.85
N GLY A 127 -10.65 -6.23 -6.04
CA GLY A 127 -12.03 -6.26 -6.48
C GLY A 127 -12.37 -5.05 -7.36
N ASP A 128 -13.58 -5.05 -7.91
CA ASP A 128 -14.09 -3.98 -8.77
C ASP A 128 -15.42 -3.40 -8.25
N THR A 129 -15.65 -3.49 -6.94
CA THR A 129 -16.81 -2.84 -6.34
C THR A 129 -16.59 -1.33 -6.25
N GLN A 130 -17.67 -0.55 -6.12
CA GLN A 130 -17.58 0.88 -5.85
C GLN A 130 -17.40 1.19 -4.35
N ILE A 131 -17.01 0.20 -3.54
CA ILE A 131 -16.87 0.33 -2.10
C ILE A 131 -15.39 0.55 -1.76
N PRO A 132 -14.98 1.75 -1.32
CA PRO A 132 -13.57 2.09 -1.17
C PRO A 132 -12.97 1.74 0.20
N PHE A 133 -13.76 1.17 1.13
CA PHE A 133 -13.30 1.00 2.52
C PHE A 133 -12.16 0.00 2.65
N GLY A 134 -12.29 -1.19 2.06
CA GLY A 134 -11.22 -2.19 2.06
C GLY A 134 -9.98 -1.70 1.31
N ALA A 135 -10.17 -1.01 0.19
CA ALA A 135 -9.09 -0.37 -0.56
C ALA A 135 -8.34 0.67 0.28
N GLY A 136 -9.07 1.53 1.00
CA GLY A 136 -8.47 2.53 1.87
C GLY A 136 -7.69 1.92 3.04
N ALA A 137 -8.27 0.91 3.70
CA ALA A 137 -7.59 0.18 4.77
C ALA A 137 -6.34 -0.56 4.24
N ALA A 138 -6.38 -1.15 3.05
CA ALA A 138 -5.24 -1.80 2.43
C ALA A 138 -4.10 -0.82 2.11
N ALA A 139 -4.43 0.39 1.63
CA ALA A 139 -3.43 1.44 1.41
C ALA A 139 -2.75 1.86 2.72
N CYS A 140 -3.51 2.04 3.80
CA CYS A 140 -2.97 2.36 5.13
C CYS A 140 -2.07 1.25 5.67
N LEU A 141 -2.50 -0.01 5.60
CA LEU A 141 -1.70 -1.16 6.04
C LEU A 141 -0.42 -1.31 5.20
N GLY A 142 -0.51 -1.12 3.88
CA GLY A 142 0.65 -1.12 2.98
C GLY A 142 1.66 -0.04 3.34
N ALA A 143 1.18 1.19 3.55
CA ALA A 143 2.03 2.30 4.00
C ALA A 143 2.64 2.06 5.38
N ALA A 144 1.89 1.44 6.30
CA ALA A 144 2.41 1.08 7.63
C ALA A 144 3.50 0.01 7.55
N ASN A 145 3.32 -1.05 6.75
CA ASN A 145 4.38 -2.04 6.49
C ASN A 145 5.62 -1.39 5.89
N LEU A 146 5.43 -0.48 4.94
CA LEU A 146 6.53 0.26 4.33
C LEU A 146 7.30 1.08 5.35
N PHE A 147 6.58 1.85 6.18
CA PHE A 147 7.18 2.65 7.24
C PHE A 147 7.97 1.78 8.23
N ARG A 148 7.39 0.65 8.67
CA ARG A 148 8.08 -0.27 9.58
C ARG A 148 9.32 -0.88 8.93
N HIS A 149 9.26 -1.25 7.65
CA HIS A 149 10.43 -1.75 6.93
C HIS A 149 11.57 -0.72 6.88
N VAL A 150 11.25 0.55 6.66
CA VAL A 150 12.25 1.63 6.52
C VAL A 150 12.82 2.06 7.87
N PHE A 151 11.98 2.25 8.89
CA PHE A 151 12.36 2.89 10.15
C PHE A 151 12.53 1.92 11.32
N LEU A 152 11.98 0.71 11.22
CA LEU A 152 11.95 -0.29 12.30
C LEU A 152 12.34 -1.67 11.74
N PRO A 153 13.58 -1.87 11.26
CA PRO A 153 13.98 -3.09 10.54
C PRO A 153 13.81 -4.38 11.35
N ASP A 154 13.84 -4.30 12.68
CA ASP A 154 13.62 -5.44 13.58
C ASP A 154 12.12 -5.74 13.85
N SER A 155 11.21 -4.90 13.35
CA SER A 155 9.77 -5.08 13.52
C SER A 155 9.20 -6.04 12.48
N PRO A 156 8.46 -7.09 12.89
CA PRO A 156 7.92 -8.08 11.96
C PRO A 156 6.82 -7.47 11.09
N LEU A 157 6.95 -7.52 9.77
CA LEU A 157 5.93 -7.05 8.83
C LEU A 157 4.67 -7.92 8.83
N ASP A 158 3.53 -7.34 8.41
CA ASP A 158 2.31 -8.13 8.20
C ASP A 158 2.50 -9.02 6.97
N THR A 159 2.66 -10.33 7.19
CA THR A 159 3.09 -11.29 6.15
C THR A 159 1.95 -11.85 5.31
N ASP A 160 0.78 -12.06 5.91
CA ASP A 160 -0.46 -12.46 5.25
C ASP A 160 -1.64 -12.13 6.16
N ALA A 161 -2.16 -10.92 6.05
CA ALA A 161 -3.22 -10.43 6.90
C ALA A 161 -4.42 -9.97 6.07
N THR A 162 -5.61 -10.23 6.61
CA THR A 162 -6.87 -9.70 6.09
C THR A 162 -7.56 -8.92 7.19
N PHE A 163 -7.99 -7.71 6.88
CA PHE A 163 -8.72 -6.85 7.80
C PHE A 163 -10.07 -6.49 7.19
N SER A 164 -11.15 -6.69 7.96
CA SER A 164 -12.50 -6.25 7.58
C SER A 164 -12.75 -4.89 8.19
N THR A 165 -13.19 -3.92 7.37
CA THR A 165 -13.64 -2.61 7.85
C THR A 165 -15.07 -2.63 8.37
N LEU A 166 -15.78 -3.75 8.23
CA LEU A 166 -17.05 -3.98 8.91
C LEU A 166 -16.77 -4.53 10.29
N GLU A 167 -17.51 -4.04 11.28
CA GLU A 167 -17.62 -4.73 12.56
C GLU A 167 -18.21 -6.12 12.30
N GLU A 168 -17.38 -7.14 12.39
CA GLU A 168 -17.88 -8.49 12.61
C GLU A 168 -18.20 -8.59 14.10
N GLU A 169 -19.48 -8.55 14.45
CA GLU A 169 -19.95 -9.08 15.74
C GLU A 169 -19.32 -10.48 15.91
N PRO A 170 -18.53 -10.73 16.95
CA PRO A 170 -17.92 -12.04 17.17
C PRO A 170 -19.04 -13.07 17.40
N GLY A 171 -19.52 -13.73 16.35
CA GLY A 171 -20.42 -14.87 16.47
C GLY A 171 -21.62 -15.01 15.52
N LYS A 172 -21.85 -14.14 14.53
CA LYS A 172 -22.98 -14.35 13.58
C LYS A 172 -22.53 -14.99 12.27
N ARG A 173 -22.38 -16.31 12.28
CA ARG A 173 -22.43 -17.10 11.03
C ARG A 173 -23.81 -16.91 10.42
N PHE A 174 -23.91 -16.14 9.34
CA PHE A 174 -25.10 -16.14 8.49
C PHE A 174 -25.16 -17.49 7.75
N GLY A 175 -25.84 -18.45 8.37
CA GLY A 175 -26.23 -19.69 7.73
C GLY A 175 -27.26 -19.38 6.65
N VAL A 176 -26.93 -19.74 5.41
CA VAL A 176 -27.92 -19.86 4.33
C VAL A 176 -28.91 -20.93 4.75
N PRO A 177 -30.24 -20.69 4.71
CA PRO A 177 -31.21 -21.73 5.03
C PRO A 177 -31.06 -22.87 4.01
N ALA A 178 -30.88 -24.09 4.50
CA ALA A 178 -30.90 -25.27 3.66
C ALA A 178 -32.26 -25.36 2.96
N ALA A 179 -32.24 -25.46 1.64
CA ALA A 179 -33.43 -25.72 0.84
C ALA A 179 -34.02 -27.07 1.30
N ALA A 180 -35.31 -27.06 1.63
CA ALA A 180 -36.07 -28.28 1.91
C ALA A 180 -36.18 -29.10 0.62
N GLY A 181 -35.82 -30.38 0.72
CA GLY A 181 -36.04 -31.42 -0.28
C GLY A 181 -36.40 -32.71 0.43
#